data_AF-A0A3E2WID5-F1
#
_entry.id   AF-A0A3E2WID5-F1
#
_cell.length_a   1.000
_cell.length_b   1.000
_cell.length_c   1.000
_cell.angle_alpha   90.00
_cell.angle_beta   90.00
_cell.angle_gamma   90.00
#
_symmetry.space_group_name_H-M   'P 1'
#
loop_
_entity.id
_entity.type
_entity.pdbx_description
1 polymer ?
#
loop_
_entity_poly.entity_id
_entity_poly.type
_entity_poly.pdbx_seq_one_letter_code
_entity_poly.pdbx_strand_id
1 'polypeptide(L)'
;MVFVVSIWPVLDSEEKRREIHKILEDGGTVRKKVETKLTRLGLRNFMLQIYGEQKWTGNLRNRFKHLDKYLNIRYKENSSLLTYVCEFGSRDDLTAAEGQIRSICESEEDTFYVSGDSQKTELILELLENEHNFMLMNYYEPDLYRMFTKNLSKMKKFGAACGISPRDYLIVSDAVLALFNIEPFAQISWIPIGKEDGKLNKLNRREYEGILGDWQEEIYKPENQVTFLGFRFISLDMLRKMNIEKKGHF
;
A
#
# COMPACT_ATOMS: atom_id res chain seq x y z
N MET A 1 -10.38 -18.37 7.30
CA MET A 1 -9.94 -17.42 6.25
C MET A 1 -9.50 -16.12 6.91
N VAL A 2 -8.41 -15.50 6.46
CA VAL A 2 -7.89 -14.25 7.04
C VAL A 2 -8.51 -13.05 6.32
N PHE A 3 -8.96 -12.07 7.08
CA PHE A 3 -9.52 -10.82 6.59
C PHE A 3 -8.94 -9.65 7.37
N VAL A 4 -8.96 -8.47 6.75
CA VAL A 4 -8.63 -7.20 7.40
C VAL A 4 -9.89 -6.34 7.49
N VAL A 5 -10.17 -5.84 8.69
CA VAL A 5 -11.23 -4.88 8.97
C VAL A 5 -10.60 -3.57 9.43
N SER A 6 -10.76 -2.51 8.64
CA SER A 6 -10.23 -1.18 8.94
C SER A 6 -11.36 -0.23 9.29
N ILE A 7 -11.33 0.32 10.51
CA ILE A 7 -12.28 1.30 11.02
C ILE A 7 -11.72 2.70 10.75
N TRP A 8 -12.50 3.52 10.06
CA TRP A 8 -12.04 4.83 9.62
C TRP A 8 -11.89 5.82 10.79
N PRO A 9 -10.96 6.77 10.72
CA PRO A 9 -10.74 7.77 11.78
C PRO A 9 -11.98 8.57 12.19
N VAL A 10 -12.97 8.74 11.30
CA VAL A 10 -14.25 9.39 11.63
C VAL A 10 -14.97 8.70 12.80
N LEU A 11 -14.87 7.37 12.90
CA LEU A 11 -15.43 6.61 14.01
C LEU A 11 -14.44 6.58 15.18
N ASP A 12 -14.45 7.67 15.95
CA ASP A 12 -13.53 7.92 17.07
C ASP A 12 -14.15 7.64 18.46
N SER A 13 -15.37 7.11 18.50
CA SER A 13 -15.99 6.70 19.75
C SER A 13 -15.34 5.41 20.27
N GLU A 14 -14.67 5.50 21.41
CA GLU A 14 -14.05 4.36 22.08
C GLU A 14 -15.06 3.27 22.46
N GLU A 15 -16.29 3.66 22.84
CA GLU A 15 -17.38 2.73 23.11
C GLU A 15 -17.75 1.93 21.86
N LYS A 16 -18.03 2.61 20.74
CA LYS A 16 -18.35 1.93 19.47
C LYS A 16 -17.16 1.06 18.99
N ARG A 17 -15.92 1.51 19.16
CA ARG A 17 -14.72 0.72 18.81
C ARG A 17 -14.59 -0.55 19.65
N ARG A 18 -14.93 -0.51 20.93
CA ARG A 18 -14.96 -1.70 21.81
C ARG A 18 -16.08 -2.66 21.43
N GLU A 19 -17.26 -2.14 21.10
CA GLU A 19 -18.36 -2.97 20.60
C GLU A 19 -17.99 -3.68 19.30
N ILE A 20 -17.38 -2.96 18.35
CA ILE A 20 -16.87 -3.55 17.11
C ILE A 20 -15.85 -4.66 17.40
N HIS A 21 -14.91 -4.43 18.31
CA HIS A 21 -13.93 -5.45 18.68
C HIS A 21 -14.62 -6.72 19.19
N LYS A 22 -15.61 -6.55 20.08
CA LYS A 22 -16.38 -7.67 20.61
C LYS A 22 -17.14 -8.42 19.52
N ILE A 23 -17.79 -7.73 18.60
CA ILE A 23 -18.46 -8.36 17.44
C ILE A 23 -17.49 -9.21 16.62
N LEU A 24 -16.27 -8.72 16.41
CA LEU A 24 -15.24 -9.45 15.68
C LEU A 24 -14.72 -10.68 16.43
N GLU A 25 -14.64 -10.62 17.76
CA GLU A 25 -14.28 -11.77 18.62
C GLU A 25 -15.41 -12.79 18.76
N ASP A 26 -16.67 -12.35 18.77
CA ASP A 26 -17.82 -13.24 18.85
C ASP A 26 -18.02 -14.01 17.53
N GLY A 27 -17.73 -13.38 16.39
CA GLY A 27 -17.85 -13.98 15.05
C GLY A 27 -16.61 -14.70 14.54
N GLY A 28 -15.43 -14.47 15.13
CA GLY A 28 -14.15 -14.97 14.63
C GLY A 28 -13.01 -14.82 15.64
N THR A 29 -11.78 -14.95 15.18
CA THR A 29 -10.58 -14.76 16.02
C THR A 29 -9.84 -13.49 15.59
N VAL A 30 -9.71 -12.53 16.49
CA VAL A 30 -8.88 -11.34 16.27
C VAL A 30 -7.41 -11.71 16.54
N ARG A 31 -6.59 -11.74 15.48
CA ARG A 31 -5.15 -12.05 15.56
C ARG A 31 -4.29 -10.85 15.90
N LYS A 32 -4.69 -9.67 15.41
CA LYS A 32 -3.92 -8.43 15.57
C LYS A 32 -4.88 -7.24 15.60
N LYS A 33 -4.57 -6.26 16.45
CA LYS A 33 -5.19 -4.94 16.49
C LYS A 33 -4.08 -3.91 16.32
N VAL A 34 -4.19 -3.02 15.33
CA VAL A 34 -3.19 -2.01 15.00
C VAL A 34 -3.85 -0.64 14.92
N GLU A 35 -3.33 0.32 15.66
CA GLU A 35 -3.70 1.73 15.52
C GLU A 35 -2.64 2.47 14.71
N THR A 36 -3.05 3.05 13.60
CA THR A 36 -2.16 3.76 12.68
C THR A 36 -2.53 5.23 12.61
N LYS A 37 -1.59 6.11 12.96
CA LYS A 37 -1.74 7.55 12.77
C LYS A 37 -1.37 7.93 11.34
N LEU A 38 -2.37 8.35 10.57
CA LEU A 38 -2.19 8.85 9.21
C LEU A 38 -2.54 10.32 9.18
N THR A 39 -1.74 11.11 8.45
CA THR A 39 -2.16 12.46 8.07
C THR A 39 -3.35 12.37 7.12
N ARG A 40 -4.01 13.49 6.85
CA ARG A 40 -5.04 13.53 5.79
C ARG A 40 -4.51 13.02 4.44
N LEU A 41 -3.26 13.36 4.11
CA LEU A 41 -2.57 12.85 2.92
C LEU A 41 -2.29 11.35 3.04
N GLY A 42 -1.86 10.90 4.22
CA GLY A 42 -1.70 9.49 4.58
C GLY A 42 -2.93 8.65 4.30
N LEU A 43 -4.08 9.06 4.84
CA LEU A 43 -5.34 8.35 4.64
C LEU A 43 -5.78 8.39 3.17
N ARG A 44 -5.56 9.52 2.48
CA ARG A 44 -5.82 9.62 1.04
C ARG A 44 -5.00 8.61 0.24
N ASN A 45 -3.71 8.50 0.56
CA ASN A 45 -2.80 7.58 -0.13
C ASN A 45 -3.10 6.12 0.22
N PHE A 46 -3.44 5.81 1.47
CA PHE A 46 -3.93 4.49 1.88
C PHE A 46 -5.19 4.09 1.07
N MET A 47 -6.19 4.98 1.03
CA MET A 47 -7.40 4.77 0.24
C MET A 47 -7.09 4.60 -1.25
N LEU A 48 -6.15 5.37 -1.80
CA LEU A 48 -5.70 5.21 -3.18
C LEU A 48 -5.11 3.81 -3.43
N GLN A 49 -4.37 3.24 -2.48
CA GLN A 49 -3.79 1.91 -2.65
C GLN A 49 -4.86 0.81 -2.65
N ILE A 50 -5.85 0.88 -1.76
CA ILE A 50 -6.87 -0.18 -1.60
C ILE A 50 -8.09 -0.05 -2.53
N TYR A 51 -8.34 1.17 -3.02
CA TYR A 51 -9.48 1.49 -3.90
C TYR A 51 -9.07 1.94 -5.30
N GLY A 52 -7.81 2.23 -5.59
CA GLY A 52 -7.39 2.94 -6.81
C GLY A 52 -7.71 2.27 -8.14
N GLU A 53 -8.12 1.00 -8.13
CA GLU A 53 -8.60 0.27 -9.31
C GLU A 53 -10.11 0.47 -9.56
N GLN A 54 -10.85 1.06 -8.61
CA GLN A 54 -12.27 1.29 -8.72
C GLN A 54 -12.56 2.55 -9.53
N LYS A 55 -13.50 2.46 -10.48
CA LYS A 55 -13.81 3.57 -11.41
C LYS A 55 -14.15 4.88 -10.70
N TRP A 56 -14.76 4.81 -9.51
CA TRP A 56 -15.19 5.98 -8.76
C TRP A 56 -14.02 6.78 -8.17
N THR A 57 -12.85 6.18 -7.92
CA THR A 57 -11.69 6.92 -7.37
C THR A 57 -11.13 7.94 -8.35
N GLY A 58 -11.46 7.82 -9.64
CA GLY A 58 -10.84 8.60 -10.70
C GLY A 58 -9.55 7.95 -11.20
N ASN A 59 -8.67 8.76 -11.77
CA ASN A 59 -7.42 8.29 -12.35
C ASN A 59 -6.37 9.41 -12.31
N LEU A 60 -5.16 9.10 -12.77
CA LEU A 60 -4.05 10.06 -12.81
C LEU A 60 -4.37 11.36 -13.58
N ARG A 61 -5.21 11.33 -14.60
CA ARG A 61 -5.56 12.55 -15.37
C ARG A 61 -6.40 13.51 -14.53
N ASN A 62 -7.26 12.99 -13.66
CA ASN A 62 -8.09 13.80 -12.78
C ASN A 62 -7.55 13.87 -11.34
N ARG A 63 -6.30 13.41 -11.11
CA ARG A 63 -5.63 13.44 -9.82
C ARG A 63 -6.39 12.71 -8.70
N PHE A 64 -7.18 11.70 -9.07
CA PHE A 64 -8.07 10.99 -8.14
C PHE A 64 -8.98 11.93 -7.34
N LYS A 65 -9.35 13.09 -7.91
CA LYS A 65 -10.14 14.14 -7.22
C LYS A 65 -11.44 13.66 -6.58
N HIS A 66 -12.00 12.55 -7.07
CA HIS A 66 -13.22 11.97 -6.52
C HIS A 66 -12.98 11.31 -5.16
N LEU A 67 -11.76 10.84 -4.91
CA LEU A 67 -11.36 10.26 -3.63
C LEU A 67 -11.49 11.27 -2.48
N ASP A 68 -11.29 12.55 -2.75
CA ASP A 68 -11.32 13.60 -1.73
C ASP A 68 -12.71 13.72 -1.06
N LYS A 69 -13.79 13.44 -1.79
CA LYS A 69 -15.15 13.38 -1.22
C LYS A 69 -15.25 12.26 -0.19
N TYR A 70 -14.72 11.08 -0.50
CA TYR A 70 -14.75 9.91 0.38
C TYR A 70 -13.77 10.03 1.54
N LEU A 71 -12.66 10.73 1.33
CA LEU A 71 -11.71 11.08 2.38
C LEU A 71 -12.34 12.02 3.41
N ASN A 72 -13.10 13.03 2.97
CA ASN A 72 -13.73 14.01 3.87
C ASN A 72 -14.65 13.38 4.90
N ILE A 73 -15.38 12.34 4.50
CA ILE A 73 -16.34 11.65 5.38
C ILE A 73 -15.68 10.55 6.23
N ARG A 74 -14.40 10.21 5.98
CA ARG A 74 -13.66 9.16 6.70
C ARG A 74 -12.56 9.70 7.59
N TYR A 75 -12.09 10.92 7.35
CA TYR A 75 -10.99 11.54 8.06
C TYR A 75 -11.48 12.30 9.30
N LYS A 76 -10.75 12.16 10.40
CA LYS A 76 -10.85 13.02 11.57
C LYS A 76 -9.45 13.35 12.04
N GLU A 77 -9.19 14.63 12.25
CA GLU A 77 -7.90 15.09 12.74
C GLU A 77 -7.61 14.51 14.13
N ASN A 78 -6.35 14.14 14.38
CA ASN A 78 -5.88 13.52 15.63
C ASN A 78 -6.53 12.17 16.00
N SER A 79 -7.27 11.53 15.09
CA SER A 79 -7.73 10.15 15.28
C SER A 79 -6.91 9.17 14.43
N SER A 80 -6.92 7.90 14.83
CA SER A 80 -6.18 6.82 14.19
C SER A 80 -7.08 5.98 13.29
N LEU A 81 -6.49 5.43 12.22
CA LEU A 81 -7.05 4.28 11.51
C LEU A 81 -6.87 3.07 12.40
N LEU A 82 -7.97 2.40 12.76
CA LEU A 82 -7.93 1.21 13.59
C LEU A 82 -8.13 -0.03 12.73
N THR A 83 -7.13 -0.91 12.66
CA THR A 83 -7.18 -2.09 11.80
C THR A 83 -7.10 -3.37 12.62
N TYR A 84 -8.01 -4.29 12.30
CA TYR A 84 -8.07 -5.64 12.85
C TYR A 84 -7.69 -6.66 11.77
N VAL A 85 -6.86 -7.63 12.15
CA VAL A 85 -6.58 -8.83 11.36
C VAL A 85 -7.37 -9.96 12.02
N CYS A 86 -8.35 -10.50 11.30
CA CYS A 86 -9.30 -11.45 11.83
C CYS A 86 -9.31 -12.74 11.04
N GLU A 87 -9.55 -13.86 11.71
CA GLU A 87 -9.82 -15.15 11.10
C GLU A 87 -11.28 -15.55 11.32
N PHE A 88 -11.98 -15.78 10.22
CA PHE A 88 -13.37 -16.27 10.23
C PHE A 88 -13.45 -17.68 9.64
N GLY A 89 -14.39 -18.49 10.13
CA GLY A 89 -14.63 -19.85 9.63
C GLY A 89 -15.13 -19.84 8.19
N SER A 90 -16.02 -18.89 7.87
CA SER A 90 -16.60 -18.69 6.54
C SER A 90 -16.73 -17.21 6.18
N ARG A 91 -17.09 -16.93 4.92
CA ARG A 91 -17.44 -15.57 4.48
C ARG A 91 -18.80 -15.12 4.99
N ASP A 92 -19.68 -16.07 5.31
CA ASP A 92 -21.00 -15.77 5.87
C ASP A 92 -20.87 -15.25 7.31
N ASP A 93 -19.96 -15.82 8.10
CA ASP A 93 -19.67 -15.33 9.46
C ASP A 93 -19.15 -13.88 9.44
N LEU A 94 -18.24 -13.59 8.50
CA LEU A 94 -17.75 -12.23 8.29
C LEU A 94 -18.90 -11.29 7.88
N THR A 95 -19.77 -11.72 6.97
CA THR A 95 -20.91 -10.93 6.51
C THR A 95 -21.90 -10.65 7.65
N ALA A 96 -22.11 -11.61 8.54
CA ALA A 96 -22.91 -11.43 9.74
C ALA A 96 -22.28 -10.39 10.69
N ALA A 97 -20.96 -10.48 10.93
CA ALA A 97 -20.23 -9.50 11.72
C ALA A 97 -20.29 -8.09 11.10
N GLU A 98 -20.11 -7.96 9.78
CA GLU A 98 -20.29 -6.69 9.06
C GLU A 98 -21.69 -6.10 9.27
N GLY A 99 -22.73 -6.95 9.22
CA GLY A 99 -24.12 -6.54 9.47
C GLY A 99 -24.31 -5.97 10.87
N GLN A 100 -23.74 -6.62 11.89
CA GLN A 100 -23.78 -6.13 13.27
C GLN A 100 -23.04 -4.80 13.42
N ILE A 101 -21.84 -4.68 12.83
CA ILE A 101 -21.05 -3.43 12.84
C ILE A 101 -21.84 -2.30 12.17
N ARG A 102 -22.49 -2.54 11.03
CA ARG A 102 -23.35 -1.53 10.37
C ARG A 102 -24.52 -1.09 11.25
N SER A 103 -25.08 -2.00 12.05
CA SER A 103 -26.19 -1.68 12.96
C SER A 103 -25.79 -0.70 14.05
N ILE A 104 -24.64 -0.90 14.71
CA ILE A 104 -24.13 0.02 15.76
C ILE A 104 -23.58 1.34 15.18
N CYS A 105 -23.13 1.31 13.92
CA CYS A 105 -22.69 2.49 13.19
C CYS A 105 -23.86 3.23 12.50
N GLU A 106 -25.11 2.82 12.77
CA GLU A 106 -26.33 3.46 12.25
C GLU A 106 -26.32 3.62 10.72
N SER A 107 -25.91 2.56 10.02
CA SER A 107 -25.94 2.42 8.55
C SER A 107 -25.02 3.33 7.73
N GLU A 108 -24.07 4.05 8.35
CA GLU A 108 -23.05 4.77 7.57
C GLU A 108 -22.08 3.77 6.93
N GLU A 109 -22.34 3.38 5.67
CA GLU A 109 -21.47 2.55 4.81
C GLU A 109 -20.02 3.06 4.74
N ASP A 110 -19.80 4.31 5.16
CA ASP A 110 -18.54 5.02 5.12
C ASP A 110 -17.73 4.95 6.43
N THR A 111 -18.07 4.07 7.39
CA THR A 111 -17.41 3.99 8.72
C THR A 111 -16.32 2.92 8.85
N PHE A 112 -16.34 1.90 8.00
CA PHE A 112 -15.29 0.87 7.96
C PHE A 112 -15.01 0.33 6.55
N TYR A 113 -14.03 -0.54 6.46
CA TYR A 113 -13.64 -1.28 5.26
C TYR A 113 -13.30 -2.71 5.62
N VAL A 114 -13.66 -3.65 4.72
CA VAL A 114 -13.28 -5.05 4.83
C VAL A 114 -12.58 -5.49 3.55
N SER A 115 -11.46 -6.20 3.69
CA SER A 115 -10.74 -6.77 2.54
C SER A 115 -11.60 -7.81 1.83
N GLY A 116 -11.86 -7.60 0.54
CA GLY A 116 -12.76 -8.46 -0.24
C GLY A 116 -12.18 -9.81 -0.68
N ASP A 117 -10.86 -9.96 -0.65
CA ASP A 117 -10.11 -11.14 -1.08
C ASP A 117 -8.71 -11.16 -0.45
N SER A 118 -7.99 -12.29 -0.59
CA SER A 118 -6.66 -12.47 -0.03
C SER A 118 -5.62 -11.48 -0.56
N GLN A 119 -5.71 -11.06 -1.83
CA GLN A 119 -4.76 -10.10 -2.40
C GLN A 119 -4.90 -8.74 -1.74
N LYS A 120 -6.14 -8.30 -1.47
CA LYS A 120 -6.40 -7.07 -0.71
C LYS A 120 -6.01 -7.18 0.74
N THR A 121 -6.23 -8.34 1.36
CA THR A 121 -5.78 -8.63 2.73
C THR A 121 -4.26 -8.47 2.82
N GLU A 122 -3.51 -9.15 1.96
CA GLU A 122 -2.05 -9.06 1.90
C GLU A 122 -1.56 -7.63 1.64
N LEU A 123 -2.18 -6.92 0.69
CA LEU A 123 -1.83 -5.53 0.40
C LEU A 123 -1.98 -4.65 1.65
N ILE A 124 -3.09 -4.76 2.39
CA ILE A 124 -3.29 -3.91 3.58
C ILE A 124 -2.29 -4.27 4.67
N LEU A 125 -2.01 -5.56 4.89
CA LEU A 125 -0.98 -5.98 5.84
C LEU A 125 0.38 -5.39 5.48
N GLU A 126 0.78 -5.50 4.21
CA GLU A 126 2.03 -4.95 3.69
C GLU A 126 2.13 -3.43 3.91
N LEU A 127 1.03 -2.70 3.68
CA LEU A 127 0.96 -1.24 3.92
C LEU A 127 1.05 -0.85 5.41
N LEU A 128 0.61 -1.73 6.31
CA LEU A 128 0.50 -1.46 7.75
C LEU A 128 1.61 -2.12 8.60
N GLU A 129 2.50 -2.90 8.01
CA GLU A 129 3.59 -3.58 8.74
C GLU A 129 4.93 -2.85 8.68
N ASN A 130 5.09 -1.89 7.77
CA ASN A 130 6.36 -1.21 7.54
C ASN A 130 6.27 0.30 7.80
N GLU A 131 7.16 0.82 8.66
CA GLU A 131 7.24 2.24 8.98
C GLU A 131 7.56 3.15 7.78
N HIS A 132 8.37 2.67 6.83
CA HIS A 132 8.62 3.37 5.57
C HIS A 132 7.37 3.44 4.69
N ASN A 133 6.44 2.48 4.78
CA ASN A 133 5.14 2.60 4.12
C ASN A 133 4.29 3.69 4.77
N PHE A 134 4.32 3.83 6.09
CA PHE A 134 3.65 4.94 6.77
C PHE A 134 4.23 6.29 6.39
N MET A 135 5.57 6.40 6.37
CA MET A 135 6.26 7.60 5.91
C MET A 135 5.85 7.91 4.47
N LEU A 136 5.94 6.94 3.56
CA LEU A 136 5.56 7.13 2.17
C LEU A 136 4.11 7.59 2.04
N MET A 137 3.17 6.94 2.71
CA MET A 137 1.76 7.35 2.66
C MET A 137 1.56 8.78 3.19
N ASN A 138 2.23 9.15 4.28
CA ASN A 138 2.04 10.46 4.91
C ASN A 138 2.67 11.63 4.15
N TYR A 139 3.68 11.39 3.29
CA TYR A 139 4.44 12.44 2.60
C TYR A 139 4.34 12.42 1.08
N TYR A 140 3.94 11.31 0.47
CA TYR A 140 3.88 11.22 -0.99
C TYR A 140 2.73 12.04 -1.59
N GLU A 141 3.04 12.78 -2.64
CA GLU A 141 2.08 13.53 -3.45
C GLU A 141 2.07 12.96 -4.87
N PRO A 142 1.04 12.18 -5.25
CA PRO A 142 0.97 11.52 -6.56
C PRO A 142 1.06 12.45 -7.78
N ASP A 143 0.87 13.75 -7.56
CA ASP A 143 0.76 14.77 -8.60
C ASP A 143 2.07 15.50 -8.89
N LEU A 144 3.08 15.40 -8.01
CA LEU A 144 4.33 16.15 -8.15
C LEU A 144 5.11 15.70 -9.39
N TYR A 145 5.33 14.39 -9.53
CA TYR A 145 6.04 13.80 -10.66
C TYR A 145 5.11 12.98 -11.57
N ARG A 146 4.22 13.64 -12.31
CA ARG A 146 3.23 12.97 -13.18
C ARG A 146 3.81 11.93 -14.14
N MET A 147 5.02 12.14 -14.62
CA MET A 147 5.68 11.19 -15.52
C MET A 147 6.01 9.87 -14.81
N PHE A 148 6.30 9.91 -13.50
CA PHE A 148 6.58 8.75 -12.67
C PHE A 148 5.39 7.82 -12.62
N THR A 149 4.25 8.34 -12.17
CA THR A 149 3.03 7.56 -12.03
C THR A 149 2.49 7.09 -13.39
N LYS A 150 2.68 7.90 -14.45
CA LYS A 150 2.38 7.48 -15.83
C LYS A 150 3.26 6.32 -16.29
N ASN A 151 4.56 6.34 -15.99
CA ASN A 151 5.48 5.26 -16.36
C ASN A 151 5.23 3.99 -15.55
N LEU A 152 4.91 4.09 -14.26
CA LEU A 152 4.43 2.94 -13.47
C LEU A 152 3.16 2.34 -14.06
N SER A 153 2.19 3.15 -14.45
CA SER A 153 0.96 2.65 -15.10
C SER A 153 1.24 1.93 -16.42
N LYS A 154 2.19 2.44 -17.23
CA LYS A 154 2.64 1.77 -18.46
C LYS A 154 3.32 0.44 -18.15
N MET A 155 4.22 0.43 -17.16
CA MET A 155 4.93 -0.79 -16.73
C MET A 155 3.94 -1.84 -16.23
N LYS A 156 2.94 -1.48 -15.42
CA LYS A 156 1.87 -2.38 -14.95
C LYS A 156 1.10 -2.98 -16.12
N LYS A 157 0.72 -2.17 -17.12
CA LYS A 157 0.01 -2.65 -18.32
C LYS A 157 0.86 -3.57 -19.20
N PHE A 158 2.13 -3.22 -19.39
CA PHE A 158 3.04 -4.05 -20.18
C PHE A 158 3.32 -5.38 -19.48
N GLY A 159 3.61 -5.36 -18.18
CA GLY A 159 3.79 -6.56 -17.36
C GLY A 159 2.57 -7.47 -17.43
N ALA A 160 1.35 -6.92 -17.30
CA ALA A 160 0.12 -7.70 -17.42
C ALA A 160 0.00 -8.39 -18.79
N ALA A 161 0.38 -7.74 -19.89
CA ALA A 161 0.40 -8.35 -21.23
C ALA A 161 1.42 -9.50 -21.37
N CYS A 162 2.45 -9.52 -20.53
CA CYS A 162 3.44 -10.59 -20.42
C CYS A 162 3.09 -11.63 -19.34
N GLY A 163 1.95 -11.47 -18.65
CA GLY A 163 1.57 -12.32 -17.52
C GLY A 163 2.52 -12.17 -16.33
N ILE A 164 2.92 -10.93 -16.03
CA ILE A 164 3.81 -10.58 -14.92
C ILE A 164 3.17 -9.52 -14.04
N SER A 165 3.28 -9.71 -12.74
CA SER A 165 2.75 -8.81 -11.73
C SER A 165 3.75 -7.69 -11.40
N PRO A 166 3.29 -6.48 -11.03
CA PRO A 166 4.14 -5.49 -10.36
C PRO A 166 4.90 -6.04 -9.14
N ARG A 167 4.38 -7.09 -8.49
CA ARG A 167 5.03 -7.77 -7.37
C ARG A 167 6.21 -8.65 -7.78
N ASP A 168 6.35 -9.01 -9.06
CA ASP A 168 7.50 -9.77 -9.57
C ASP A 168 8.74 -8.90 -9.80
N TYR A 169 8.66 -7.62 -9.46
CA TYR A 169 9.75 -6.65 -9.62
C TYR A 169 10.02 -5.85 -8.34
N LEU A 170 11.30 -5.61 -8.07
CA LEU A 170 11.77 -4.64 -7.08
C LEU A 170 12.40 -3.45 -7.79
N ILE A 171 11.90 -2.25 -7.55
CA ILE A 171 12.43 -1.00 -8.14
C ILE A 171 13.57 -0.45 -7.26
N VAL A 172 14.73 -0.16 -7.85
CA VAL A 172 16.00 0.06 -7.11
C VAL A 172 16.84 1.28 -7.53
N SER A 173 16.27 2.21 -8.30
CA SER A 173 16.97 3.41 -8.79
C SER A 173 16.42 4.72 -8.23
N ASP A 174 16.82 5.84 -8.84
CA ASP A 174 16.28 7.20 -8.66
C ASP A 174 14.74 7.28 -8.73
N ALA A 175 14.08 6.26 -9.28
CA ALA A 175 12.63 6.09 -9.19
C ALA A 175 12.13 6.09 -7.73
N VAL A 176 12.95 5.64 -6.77
CA VAL A 176 12.67 5.73 -5.33
C VAL A 176 12.70 7.20 -4.87
N LEU A 177 13.63 8.03 -5.34
CA LEU A 177 13.66 9.46 -5.01
C LEU A 177 12.40 10.17 -5.52
N ALA A 178 11.94 9.81 -6.72
CA ALA A 178 10.68 10.32 -7.24
C ALA A 178 9.47 9.83 -6.43
N LEU A 179 9.49 8.58 -5.95
CA LEU A 179 8.45 8.05 -5.08
C LEU A 179 8.36 8.83 -3.75
N PHE A 180 9.48 9.34 -3.23
CA PHE A 180 9.50 10.15 -2.01
C PHE A 180 9.45 11.66 -2.28
N ASN A 181 9.11 12.10 -3.49
CA ASN A 181 9.04 13.52 -3.86
C ASN A 181 10.34 14.32 -3.69
N ILE A 182 11.50 13.65 -3.69
CA ILE A 182 12.80 14.28 -3.46
C ILE A 182 13.34 14.86 -4.77
N GLU A 183 13.41 14.03 -5.81
CA GLU A 183 13.93 14.42 -7.13
C GLU A 183 13.16 13.73 -8.25
N PRO A 184 13.02 14.38 -9.42
CA PRO A 184 12.46 13.71 -10.58
C PRO A 184 13.40 12.59 -11.04
N PHE A 185 12.82 11.47 -11.46
CA PHE A 185 13.57 10.33 -11.99
C PHE A 185 13.79 10.46 -13.51
N ALA A 186 14.92 9.96 -13.99
CA ALA A 186 15.18 9.83 -15.43
C ALA A 186 14.54 8.56 -16.01
N GLN A 187 14.70 7.43 -15.32
CA GLN A 187 14.24 6.11 -15.76
C GLN A 187 13.99 5.19 -14.57
N ILE A 188 13.02 4.29 -14.71
CA ILE A 188 12.75 3.25 -13.70
C ILE A 188 13.69 2.09 -13.97
N SER A 189 14.48 1.70 -12.97
CA SER A 189 15.28 0.48 -13.00
C SER A 189 14.75 -0.48 -11.95
N TRP A 190 14.70 -1.76 -12.29
CA TRP A 190 14.10 -2.79 -11.44
C TRP A 190 14.87 -4.09 -11.49
N ILE A 191 14.39 -5.06 -10.73
CA ILE A 191 15.01 -6.36 -10.55
C ILE A 191 13.91 -7.39 -10.61
N PRO A 192 14.04 -8.45 -11.42
CA PRO A 192 13.14 -9.57 -11.31
C PRO A 192 13.36 -10.29 -9.98
N ILE A 193 12.29 -10.49 -9.23
CA ILE A 193 12.31 -11.18 -7.93
C ILE A 193 11.37 -12.38 -7.90
N GLY A 194 10.67 -12.62 -9.01
CA GLY A 194 9.76 -13.74 -9.20
C GLY A 194 9.84 -14.18 -10.64
N LYS A 195 8.74 -14.01 -11.38
CA LYS A 195 8.71 -14.39 -12.79
C LYS A 195 9.50 -13.41 -13.66
N GLU A 196 10.38 -13.95 -14.51
CA GLU A 196 11.14 -13.17 -15.48
C GLU A 196 10.49 -13.15 -16.87
N ASP A 197 10.72 -12.08 -17.62
CA ASP A 197 10.42 -12.00 -19.05
C ASP A 197 11.50 -11.22 -19.80
N GLY A 198 12.03 -11.84 -20.85
CA GLY A 198 13.12 -11.25 -21.63
C GLY A 198 12.74 -9.98 -22.41
N LYS A 199 11.46 -9.70 -22.67
CA LYS A 199 11.03 -8.44 -23.31
C LYS A 199 10.97 -7.32 -22.29
N LEU A 200 10.46 -7.58 -21.09
CA LEU A 200 10.49 -6.57 -20.03
C LEU A 200 11.94 -6.30 -19.59
N ASN A 201 12.76 -7.32 -19.39
CA ASN A 201 14.15 -7.15 -18.96
C ASN A 201 14.99 -6.29 -19.92
N LYS A 202 14.65 -6.24 -21.22
CA LYS A 202 15.29 -5.35 -22.20
C LYS A 202 15.02 -3.86 -21.96
N LEU A 203 13.96 -3.52 -21.23
CA LEU A 203 13.60 -2.14 -20.89
C LEU A 203 14.30 -1.64 -19.62
N ASN A 204 14.94 -2.55 -18.89
CA ASN A 204 15.62 -2.28 -17.63
C ASN A 204 17.05 -1.76 -17.85
N ARG A 205 17.55 -0.93 -16.94
CA ARG A 205 18.99 -0.64 -16.90
C ARG A 205 19.73 -1.76 -16.19
N ARG A 206 20.62 -2.42 -16.93
CA ARG A 206 21.53 -3.45 -16.42
C ARG A 206 22.54 -2.95 -15.38
N GLU A 207 22.61 -1.64 -15.16
CA GLU A 207 23.54 -1.03 -14.20
C GLU A 207 23.33 -1.52 -12.76
N TYR A 208 22.15 -2.05 -12.43
CA TYR A 208 21.85 -2.63 -11.13
C TYR A 208 22.07 -4.16 -11.07
N GLU A 209 22.25 -4.86 -12.18
CA GLU A 209 22.40 -6.34 -12.20
C GLU A 209 23.62 -6.81 -11.38
N GLY A 210 24.72 -6.07 -11.40
CA GLY A 210 25.95 -6.42 -10.66
C GLY A 210 25.94 -6.02 -9.19
N ILE A 211 25.30 -4.90 -8.84
CA ILE A 211 25.16 -4.43 -7.45
C ILE A 211 24.29 -5.40 -6.64
N LEU A 212 23.43 -6.16 -7.30
CA LEU A 212 22.46 -6.98 -6.61
C LEU A 212 22.97 -8.27 -6.01
N GLY A 213 24.06 -8.81 -6.54
CA GLY A 213 24.71 -9.97 -5.94
C GLY A 213 25.08 -9.70 -4.48
N ASP A 214 25.61 -8.51 -4.21
CA ASP A 214 26.13 -8.15 -2.87
C ASP A 214 25.02 -7.77 -1.88
N TRP A 215 23.90 -7.28 -2.38
CA TRP A 215 22.81 -6.74 -1.55
C TRP A 215 21.58 -7.64 -1.45
N GLN A 216 21.59 -8.80 -2.13
CA GLN A 216 20.43 -9.66 -2.33
C GLN A 216 19.70 -9.96 -1.01
N GLU A 217 20.41 -10.42 0.01
CA GLU A 217 19.82 -10.77 1.30
C GLU A 217 19.18 -9.57 2.01
N GLU A 218 19.79 -8.39 1.87
CA GLU A 218 19.36 -7.17 2.55
C GLU A 218 18.14 -6.54 1.87
N ILE A 219 18.12 -6.48 0.53
CA ILE A 219 17.01 -5.90 -0.22
C ILE A 219 15.71 -6.69 -0.09
N TYR A 220 15.80 -7.98 0.26
CA TYR A 220 14.64 -8.86 0.43
C TYR A 220 13.99 -8.75 1.81
N LYS A 221 14.63 -8.09 2.76
CA LYS A 221 14.05 -7.84 4.07
C LYS A 221 12.86 -6.88 3.96
N PRO A 222 11.69 -7.20 4.54
CA PRO A 222 10.50 -6.36 4.44
C PRO A 222 10.73 -4.90 4.87
N GLU A 223 11.54 -4.67 5.92
CA GLU A 223 11.92 -3.35 6.42
C GLU A 223 12.74 -2.51 5.43
N ASN A 224 13.32 -3.14 4.40
CA ASN A 224 14.09 -2.46 3.36
C ASN A 224 13.27 -2.25 2.08
N GLN A 225 11.96 -2.49 2.12
CA GLN A 225 11.05 -2.33 0.99
C GLN A 225 9.92 -1.35 1.30
N VAL A 226 9.37 -0.73 0.28
CA VAL A 226 8.11 0.01 0.36
C VAL A 226 7.21 -0.36 -0.80
N THR A 227 5.90 -0.28 -0.56
CA THR A 227 4.88 -0.72 -1.51
C THR A 227 4.00 0.44 -1.94
N PHE A 228 3.88 0.58 -3.25
CA PHE A 228 3.13 1.66 -3.86
C PHE A 228 2.42 1.19 -5.13
N LEU A 229 1.09 1.28 -5.14
CA LEU A 229 0.23 0.88 -6.27
C LEU A 229 0.48 -0.56 -6.75
N GLY A 230 0.86 -1.44 -5.82
CA GLY A 230 1.19 -2.85 -6.06
C GLY A 230 2.62 -3.12 -6.51
N PHE A 231 3.43 -2.08 -6.77
CA PHE A 231 4.87 -2.22 -7.01
C PHE A 231 5.63 -2.26 -5.68
N ARG A 232 6.73 -3.01 -5.67
CA ARG A 232 7.73 -2.97 -4.59
C ARG A 232 8.91 -2.11 -5.00
N PHE A 233 9.37 -1.30 -4.06
CA PHE A 233 10.55 -0.45 -4.17
C PHE A 233 11.47 -0.78 -3.00
N ILE A 234 12.77 -0.53 -3.13
CA ILE A 234 13.61 -0.43 -1.93
C ILE A 234 13.23 0.83 -1.14
N SER A 235 13.43 0.80 0.18
CA SER A 235 13.25 1.96 1.05
C SER A 235 14.27 3.05 0.72
N LEU A 236 13.97 4.29 1.10
CA LEU A 236 14.89 5.42 0.94
C LEU A 236 16.21 5.17 1.69
N ASP A 237 16.13 4.54 2.87
CA ASP A 237 17.30 4.18 3.67
C ASP A 237 18.17 3.13 2.97
N MET A 238 17.55 2.13 2.35
CA MET A 238 18.27 1.12 1.58
C MET A 238 18.95 1.74 0.36
N LEU A 239 18.27 2.62 -0.38
CA LEU A 239 18.88 3.37 -1.49
C LEU A 239 20.09 4.18 -1.01
N ARG A 240 19.96 4.88 0.13
CA ARG A 240 21.04 5.65 0.74
C ARG A 240 22.22 4.75 1.11
N LYS A 241 21.97 3.60 1.73
CA LYS A 241 22.99 2.59 2.11
C LYS A 241 23.78 2.13 0.88
N MET A 242 23.08 1.72 -0.18
CA MET A 242 23.69 1.30 -1.45
C MET A 242 24.55 2.40 -2.09
N ASN A 243 24.10 3.67 -2.02
CA ASN A 243 24.84 4.79 -2.62
C ASN A 243 26.05 5.25 -1.80
N ILE A 244 26.05 5.09 -0.48
CA ILE A 244 27.21 5.39 0.36
C ILE A 244 28.34 4.39 0.08
N GLU A 245 28.03 3.10 0.03
CA GLU A 245 29.06 2.08 -0.22
C GLU A 245 29.60 2.15 -1.65
N LYS A 246 28.79 2.49 -2.65
CA LYS A 246 29.28 2.82 -3.99
C LYS A 246 30.38 3.87 -3.98
N LYS A 247 30.26 4.93 -3.16
CA LYS A 247 31.29 5.97 -3.05
C LYS A 247 32.57 5.48 -2.36
N GLY A 248 32.52 4.40 -1.58
CA GLY A 248 33.71 3.77 -0.98
C GLY A 248 34.52 2.90 -1.95
N HIS A 249 33.96 2.60 -3.14
CA HIS A 249 34.60 1.81 -4.19
C HIS A 249 35.19 2.65 -5.34
N PHE A 250 35.16 3.99 -5.23
CA PHE A 250 35.77 4.92 -6.19
C PHE A 250 36.86 5.78 -5.54
#